data_AF-A0A662D3B9-F1
#
_entry.id   AF-A0A662D3B9-F1
#
_cell.length_a   1.000
_cell.length_b   1.000
_cell.length_c   1.000
_cell.angle_alpha   90.00
_cell.angle_beta   90.00
_cell.angle_gamma   90.00
#
_symmetry.space_group_name_H-M   'P 1'
#
loop_
_entity.id
_entity.type
_entity.pdbx_description
1 polymer ?
#
loop_
_entity_poly.entity_id
_entity_poly.type
_entity_poly.pdbx_seq_one_letter_code
_entity_poly.pdbx_strand_id
1 'polypeptide(L)'
;EDSLSLEKAKSPSYSGVSKINIEVLYLSHISNFTDFDPLEEEEDVCLRYIGRGERIGNPDLLIIPGSKNTIDDLISLKEMGYEEQILANVEKGTKILGICGGYQMLGREIIDPYHTESSSTRIDGLNLIDAVTVLEKTKITSQVKAHLEKNPFFPSKGEVEGYEIHTGRTRLSRGIYPFFRITERFSQPVDIEDGAIDDEGRIFGTYIHGIFDNQVFRRDFLNYLRQTKGLSPYFSYQKVSFREQREREYDKLASLVRKNLDMKKIYKIMGL
;
A
#
# COMPACT_ATOMS: atom_id res chain seq x y z
N GLU A 1 -7.97 9.28 18.05
CA GLU A 1 -8.58 8.15 18.78
C GLU A 1 -8.24 6.81 18.10
N ASP A 2 -6.96 6.54 17.80
CA ASP A 2 -6.57 5.34 17.02
C ASP A 2 -5.43 4.56 17.70
N SER A 3 -5.55 4.32 19.01
CA SER A 3 -4.53 3.59 19.79
C SER A 3 -4.94 2.16 20.15
N LEU A 4 -6.17 1.73 19.85
CA LEU A 4 -6.73 0.46 20.34
C LEU A 4 -6.49 -0.75 19.43
N SER A 5 -6.04 -0.56 18.19
CA SER A 5 -5.81 -1.66 17.24
C SER A 5 -4.37 -2.20 17.28
N LEU A 6 -3.43 -1.47 17.90
CA LEU A 6 -1.98 -1.74 17.83
C LEU A 6 -1.49 -2.85 18.78
N GLU A 7 -2.26 -3.21 19.81
CA GLU A 7 -1.86 -4.27 20.75
C GLU A 7 -2.04 -5.69 20.18
N LYS A 8 -2.67 -5.85 19.01
CA LYS A 8 -2.91 -7.17 18.39
C LYS A 8 -1.73 -7.72 17.58
N ALA A 9 -0.63 -7.00 17.42
CA ALA A 9 0.53 -7.43 16.64
C ALA A 9 1.44 -8.47 17.36
N LYS A 10 0.86 -9.38 18.17
CA LYS A 10 1.58 -10.55 18.71
C LYS A 10 1.14 -11.80 17.96
N SER A 11 1.85 -12.03 16.84
CA SER A 11 2.09 -13.31 16.15
C SER A 11 0.97 -14.36 16.21
N PRO A 12 0.21 -14.60 15.13
CA PRO A 12 -0.63 -15.79 15.07
C PRO A 12 0.25 -17.05 14.99
N SER A 13 0.11 -17.94 15.97
CA SER A 13 0.71 -19.26 15.95
C SER A 13 -0.01 -20.13 14.93
N TYR A 14 0.53 -20.24 13.71
CA TYR A 14 0.09 -21.24 12.74
C TYR A 14 1.06 -22.42 12.70
N SER A 15 0.48 -23.62 12.65
CA SER A 15 1.15 -24.93 12.63
C SER A 15 1.49 -25.42 11.20
N GLY A 16 1.39 -24.54 10.19
CA GLY A 16 1.87 -24.76 8.83
C GLY A 16 3.16 -23.98 8.58
N VAL A 17 4.02 -24.46 7.67
CA VAL A 17 5.20 -23.72 7.24
C VAL A 17 4.72 -22.48 6.48
N SER A 18 4.76 -21.30 7.09
CA SER A 18 4.53 -20.02 6.39
C SER A 18 5.45 -19.97 5.17
N LYS A 19 4.87 -19.71 4.00
CA LYS A 19 5.57 -19.82 2.71
C LYS A 19 6.02 -18.47 2.18
N ILE A 20 5.31 -17.41 2.53
CA ILE A 20 5.60 -16.04 2.11
C ILE A 20 5.83 -15.19 3.36
N ASN A 21 6.97 -14.52 3.45
CA ASN A 21 7.31 -13.59 4.53
C ASN A 21 7.19 -12.16 4.01
N ILE A 22 6.37 -11.36 4.67
CA ILE A 22 6.14 -9.95 4.37
C ILE A 22 6.55 -9.11 5.57
N GLU A 23 7.31 -8.05 5.33
CA GLU A 23 7.66 -7.07 6.35
C GLU A 23 7.12 -5.70 5.96
N VAL A 24 6.53 -4.98 6.91
CA VAL A 24 6.01 -3.62 6.71
C VAL A 24 6.78 -2.67 7.62
N LEU A 25 7.37 -1.60 7.08
CA LEU A 25 8.05 -0.61 7.90
C LEU A 25 7.04 0.18 8.74
N TYR A 26 7.26 0.27 10.05
CA TYR A 26 6.46 1.12 10.92
C TYR A 26 6.99 2.56 10.86
N LEU A 27 6.32 3.41 10.09
CA LEU A 27 6.64 4.84 9.96
C LEU A 27 5.97 5.65 11.08
N SER A 28 6.60 6.75 11.51
CA SER A 28 6.06 7.59 12.60
C SER A 28 4.72 8.20 12.23
N HIS A 29 4.53 8.56 10.96
CA HIS A 29 3.30 9.15 10.43
C HIS A 29 2.56 8.20 9.49
N ILE A 30 2.64 6.88 9.75
CA ILE A 30 1.96 5.85 8.96
C ILE A 30 0.47 6.20 8.74
N SER A 31 0.03 6.07 7.50
CA SER A 31 -1.36 6.25 7.09
C SER A 31 -1.93 4.94 6.56
N ASN A 32 -3.25 4.79 6.67
CA ASN A 32 -3.98 3.68 6.04
C ASN A 32 -3.39 2.30 6.38
N PHE A 33 -3.00 2.10 7.65
CA PHE A 33 -2.34 0.87 8.13
C PHE A 33 -3.13 -0.41 7.84
N THR A 34 -4.45 -0.29 7.69
CA THR A 34 -5.37 -1.39 7.34
C THR A 34 -5.23 -1.89 5.91
N ASP A 35 -4.45 -1.23 5.05
CA ASP A 35 -4.21 -1.65 3.66
C ASP A 35 -3.63 -3.08 3.56
N PHE A 36 -3.05 -3.57 4.66
CA PHE A 36 -2.36 -4.87 4.73
C PHE A 36 -3.13 -5.94 5.51
N ASP A 37 -4.26 -5.59 6.16
CA ASP A 37 -5.14 -6.55 6.82
C ASP A 37 -5.50 -7.75 5.91
N PRO A 38 -5.80 -7.56 4.60
CA PRO A 38 -6.11 -8.69 3.72
C PRO A 38 -4.94 -9.64 3.48
N LEU A 39 -3.69 -9.23 3.74
CA LEU A 39 -2.51 -10.09 3.67
C LEU A 39 -2.33 -10.91 4.94
N GLU A 40 -2.68 -10.36 6.11
CA GLU A 40 -2.62 -11.07 7.40
C GLU A 40 -3.60 -12.25 7.46
N GLU A 41 -4.71 -12.16 6.71
CA GLU A 41 -5.73 -13.22 6.64
C GLU A 41 -5.35 -14.40 5.72
N GLU A 42 -4.29 -14.28 4.91
CA GLU A 42 -3.88 -15.34 3.99
C GLU A 42 -3.10 -16.44 4.74
N GLU A 43 -3.60 -17.68 4.68
CA GLU A 43 -3.12 -18.80 5.50
C GLU A 43 -1.62 -19.13 5.37
N ASP A 44 -0.98 -18.80 4.25
CA ASP A 44 0.43 -19.07 3.97
C ASP A 44 1.33 -17.82 3.97
N VAL A 45 0.79 -16.68 4.42
CA VAL A 45 1.50 -15.41 4.58
C VAL A 45 1.85 -15.18 6.05
N CYS A 46 3.10 -14.82 6.31
CA CYS A 46 3.54 -14.29 7.59
C CYS A 46 3.87 -12.81 7.40
N LEU A 47 3.03 -11.93 7.94
CA LEU A 47 3.26 -10.48 7.93
C LEU A 47 3.74 -10.03 9.30
N ARG A 48 4.79 -9.20 9.35
CA ARG A 48 5.21 -8.50 10.56
C ARG A 48 5.51 -7.03 10.30
N TYR A 49 5.32 -6.20 11.31
CA TYR A 49 5.73 -4.80 11.28
C TYR A 49 7.14 -4.65 11.87
N ILE A 50 7.98 -3.83 11.22
CA ILE A 50 9.33 -3.50 11.66
C ILE A 50 9.26 -2.23 12.50
N GLY A 51 9.33 -2.39 13.81
CA GLY A 51 9.33 -1.29 14.76
C GLY A 51 10.61 -0.45 14.71
N ARG A 52 10.60 0.68 15.44
CA ARG A 52 11.78 1.55 15.55
C ARG A 52 12.96 0.80 16.19
N GLY A 53 14.08 0.73 15.48
CA GLY A 53 15.32 0.10 15.96
C GLY A 53 15.40 -1.41 15.73
N GLU A 54 14.35 -2.03 15.17
CA GLU A 54 14.44 -3.40 14.69
C GLU A 54 15.21 -3.47 13.37
N ARG A 55 15.66 -4.66 12.98
CA ARG A 55 16.30 -4.86 11.67
C ARG A 55 15.29 -5.42 10.67
N ILE A 56 15.44 -4.99 9.43
CA ILE A 56 14.79 -5.62 8.28
C ILE A 56 15.42 -7.01 8.13
N GLY A 57 14.57 -8.03 8.00
CA GLY A 57 14.98 -9.42 7.85
C GLY A 57 15.42 -9.72 6.41
N ASN A 58 14.98 -10.88 5.91
CA ASN A 58 15.07 -11.22 4.49
C ASN A 58 13.66 -11.59 3.98
N PRO A 59 12.73 -10.61 3.92
CA PRO A 59 11.37 -10.89 3.49
C PRO A 59 11.31 -11.20 2.00
N ASP A 60 10.26 -11.91 1.60
CA ASP A 60 9.92 -12.07 0.17
C ASP A 60 9.37 -10.74 -0.39
N LEU A 61 8.70 -9.94 0.46
CA LEU A 61 8.21 -8.60 0.17
C LEU A 61 8.47 -7.66 1.35
N LEU A 62 9.11 -6.52 1.09
CA LEU A 62 9.18 -5.39 2.02
C LEU A 62 8.22 -4.29 1.55
N ILE A 63 7.36 -3.83 2.45
CA ILE A 63 6.40 -2.77 2.19
C ILE A 63 6.82 -1.49 2.90
N ILE A 64 6.85 -0.38 2.15
CA ILE A 64 6.94 0.98 2.67
C ILE A 64 5.53 1.58 2.58
N PRO A 65 4.82 1.75 3.71
CA PRO A 65 3.41 2.13 3.69
C PRO A 65 3.21 3.62 3.38
N GLY A 66 1.94 4.03 3.31
CA GLY A 66 1.59 5.45 3.22
C GLY A 66 2.08 6.24 4.42
N SER A 67 2.44 7.50 4.20
CA SER A 67 2.80 8.46 5.23
C SER A 67 2.00 9.75 5.04
N LYS A 68 1.62 10.40 6.15
CA LYS A 68 1.03 11.75 6.15
C LYS A 68 2.09 12.85 6.17
N ASN A 69 3.35 12.51 6.41
CA ASN A 69 4.49 13.42 6.42
C ASN A 69 5.70 12.69 5.83
N THR A 70 5.69 12.62 4.50
CA THR A 70 6.58 11.74 3.74
C THR A 70 8.04 12.14 3.89
N ILE A 71 8.34 13.44 3.93
CA ILE A 71 9.72 13.93 4.05
C ILE A 71 10.29 13.61 5.43
N ASP A 72 9.57 13.91 6.52
CA ASP A 72 10.09 13.66 7.88
C ASP A 72 10.23 12.15 8.18
N ASP A 73 9.32 11.33 7.66
CA ASP A 73 9.44 9.88 7.78
C ASP A 73 10.62 9.33 6.96
N LEU A 74 10.90 9.89 5.77
CA LEU A 74 12.07 9.50 4.97
C LEU A 74 13.39 9.90 5.65
N ILE A 75 13.46 11.11 6.25
CA ILE A 75 14.61 11.54 7.06
C ILE A 75 14.84 10.53 8.18
N SER A 76 13.80 10.23 8.95
CA SER A 76 13.86 9.28 10.07
C SER A 76 14.29 7.88 9.61
N LEU A 77 13.78 7.41 8.47
CA LEU A 77 14.14 6.12 7.87
C LEU A 77 15.63 6.06 7.53
N LYS A 78 16.19 7.12 6.93
CA LYS A 78 17.62 7.22 6.61
C LYS A 78 18.48 7.30 7.88
N GLU A 79 18.09 8.11 8.86
CA GLU A 79 18.79 8.22 10.16
C GLU A 79 18.84 6.89 10.93
N MET A 80 17.83 6.03 10.77
CA MET A 80 17.79 4.69 11.36
C MET A 80 18.61 3.65 10.59
N GLY A 81 19.23 4.01 9.47
CA GLY A 81 20.01 3.10 8.63
C GLY A 81 19.13 2.08 7.87
N TYR A 82 17.86 2.40 7.64
CA TYR A 82 16.98 1.52 6.86
C TYR A 82 17.24 1.60 5.36
N GLU A 83 17.73 2.74 4.84
CA GLU A 83 18.10 2.86 3.42
C GLU A 83 19.11 1.78 3.00
N GLU A 84 20.20 1.61 3.76
CA GLU A 84 21.21 0.58 3.50
C GLU A 84 20.61 -0.84 3.58
N GLN A 85 19.72 -1.09 4.54
CA GLN A 85 19.06 -2.39 4.69
C GLN A 85 18.07 -2.70 3.56
N ILE A 86 17.36 -1.69 3.06
CA ILE A 86 16.46 -1.81 1.91
C ILE A 86 17.28 -2.16 0.66
N LEU A 87 18.34 -1.40 0.38
CA LEU A 87 19.22 -1.63 -0.77
C LEU A 87 19.83 -3.04 -0.72
N ALA A 88 20.34 -3.47 0.44
CA ALA A 88 20.86 -4.82 0.62
C ALA A 88 19.81 -5.93 0.44
N ASN A 89 18.53 -5.66 0.72
CA ASN A 89 17.44 -6.60 0.45
C ASN A 89 17.10 -6.67 -1.04
N VAL A 90 17.11 -5.54 -1.74
CA VAL A 90 16.93 -5.50 -3.21
C VAL A 90 18.01 -6.34 -3.90
N GLU A 91 19.28 -6.24 -3.48
CA GLU A 91 20.38 -7.07 -4.00
C GLU A 91 20.17 -8.58 -3.78
N LYS A 92 19.49 -8.95 -2.68
CA LYS A 92 19.12 -10.35 -2.38
C LYS A 92 17.87 -10.82 -3.13
N GLY A 93 17.24 -9.94 -3.92
CA GLY A 93 16.05 -10.25 -4.70
C GLY A 93 14.72 -10.12 -3.93
N THR A 94 14.73 -9.47 -2.77
CA THR A 94 13.50 -9.07 -2.06
C THR A 94 12.71 -8.08 -2.91
N LYS A 95 11.39 -8.24 -2.95
CA LYS A 95 10.51 -7.32 -3.68
C LYS A 95 10.19 -6.15 -2.77
N ILE A 96 10.07 -4.95 -3.33
CA ILE A 96 9.73 -3.73 -2.59
C ILE A 96 8.40 -3.21 -3.10
N LEU A 97 7.48 -2.86 -2.21
CA LEU A 97 6.23 -2.18 -2.53
C LEU A 97 6.11 -0.87 -1.74
N GLY A 98 6.05 0.25 -2.44
CA GLY A 98 5.71 1.55 -1.88
C GLY A 98 4.24 1.88 -2.13
N ILE A 99 3.53 2.33 -1.09
CA ILE A 99 2.16 2.85 -1.24
C ILE A 99 2.13 4.33 -0.84
N CYS A 100 1.56 5.17 -1.71
CA CYS A 100 1.41 6.61 -1.51
C CYS A 100 2.72 7.28 -1.06
N GLY A 101 2.84 7.76 0.18
CA GLY A 101 4.12 8.30 0.70
C GLY A 101 5.29 7.34 0.52
N GLY A 102 5.10 6.05 0.79
CA GLY A 102 6.13 5.04 0.55
C GLY A 102 6.52 4.90 -0.92
N TYR A 103 5.59 5.06 -1.87
CA TYR A 103 5.92 5.09 -3.30
C TYR A 103 6.80 6.31 -3.62
N GLN A 104 6.48 7.48 -3.07
CA GLN A 104 7.27 8.70 -3.28
C GLN A 104 8.70 8.52 -2.77
N MET A 105 8.88 7.86 -1.63
CA MET A 105 10.19 7.56 -1.04
C MET A 105 11.06 6.68 -1.95
N LEU A 106 10.48 5.81 -2.78
CA LEU A 106 11.24 4.97 -3.72
C LEU A 106 11.88 5.76 -4.84
N GLY A 107 11.39 6.97 -5.13
CA GLY A 107 11.88 7.82 -6.21
C GLY A 107 13.30 8.35 -5.98
N ARG A 108 13.77 9.17 -6.93
CA ARG A 108 15.04 9.90 -6.80
C ARG A 108 14.93 11.06 -5.82
N GLU A 109 13.78 11.72 -5.79
CA GLU A 109 13.62 12.98 -5.08
C GLU A 109 12.14 13.28 -4.77
N ILE A 110 11.91 13.87 -3.60
CA ILE A 110 10.62 14.45 -3.20
C ILE A 110 10.83 15.96 -2.99
N ILE A 111 9.97 16.76 -3.62
CA ILE A 111 10.02 18.23 -3.59
C ILE A 111 8.73 18.76 -2.98
N ASP A 112 8.82 19.56 -1.92
CA ASP A 112 7.69 20.24 -1.27
C ASP A 112 7.85 21.77 -1.38
N PRO A 113 7.60 22.37 -2.55
CA PRO A 113 7.81 23.81 -2.76
C PRO A 113 6.83 24.68 -1.96
N TYR A 114 5.83 24.07 -1.32
CA TYR A 114 4.76 24.75 -0.61
C TYR A 114 4.74 24.46 0.88
N HIS A 115 5.69 23.67 1.40
CA HIS A 115 5.74 23.25 2.81
C HIS A 115 4.43 22.65 3.30
N THR A 116 3.83 21.78 2.47
CA THR A 116 2.56 21.12 2.76
C THR A 116 2.69 20.04 3.82
N GLU A 117 3.84 19.36 3.88
CA GLU A 117 4.08 18.26 4.83
C GLU A 117 5.26 18.55 5.75
N SER A 118 6.31 19.24 5.29
CA SER A 118 7.50 19.50 6.10
C SER A 118 8.10 20.90 5.92
N SER A 119 9.00 21.26 6.83
CA SER A 119 9.81 22.49 6.71
C SER A 119 10.89 22.40 5.63
N SER A 120 11.25 21.19 5.20
CA SER A 120 12.22 20.93 4.13
C SER A 120 11.53 21.02 2.77
N THR A 121 12.11 21.76 1.83
CA THR A 121 11.54 21.90 0.48
C THR A 121 11.90 20.75 -0.45
N ARG A 122 12.87 19.91 -0.08
CA ARG A 122 13.44 18.86 -0.93
C ARG A 122 14.15 17.82 -0.08
N ILE A 123 14.10 16.57 -0.54
CA ILE A 123 14.93 15.46 -0.05
C ILE A 123 15.22 14.46 -1.17
N ASP A 124 16.41 13.88 -1.17
CA ASP A 124 16.73 12.75 -2.04
C ASP A 124 16.03 11.48 -1.54
N GLY A 125 15.33 10.78 -2.44
CA GLY A 125 14.65 9.53 -2.15
C GLY A 125 15.61 8.35 -1.98
N LEU A 126 15.08 7.14 -2.04
CA LEU A 126 15.85 5.89 -1.97
C LEU A 126 16.49 5.52 -3.32
N ASN A 127 16.15 6.24 -4.40
CA ASN A 127 16.71 6.05 -5.74
C ASN A 127 16.52 4.63 -6.28
N LEU A 128 15.38 4.00 -5.96
CA LEU A 128 14.99 2.66 -6.43
C LEU A 128 14.14 2.72 -7.70
N ILE A 129 13.43 3.82 -7.92
CA ILE A 129 12.67 4.11 -9.13
C ILE A 129 13.18 5.44 -9.69
N ASP A 130 13.45 5.49 -10.99
CA ASP A 130 13.77 6.75 -11.68
C ASP A 130 12.50 7.60 -11.84
N ALA A 131 12.11 8.26 -10.75
CA ALA A 131 10.95 9.12 -10.65
C ALA A 131 11.21 10.30 -9.73
N VAL A 132 10.46 11.39 -9.94
CA VAL A 132 10.48 12.57 -9.06
C VAL A 132 9.06 12.89 -8.63
N THR A 133 8.88 13.13 -7.34
CA THR A 133 7.59 13.54 -6.77
C THR A 133 7.61 15.01 -6.39
N VAL A 134 6.58 15.75 -6.78
CA VAL A 134 6.31 17.11 -6.29
C VAL A 134 5.04 17.10 -5.42
N LEU A 135 5.13 17.58 -4.19
CA LEU A 135 3.98 17.79 -3.30
C LEU A 135 3.26 19.08 -3.69
N GLU A 136 2.01 18.95 -4.15
CA GLU A 136 1.20 20.08 -4.60
C GLU A 136 0.25 20.56 -3.49
N LYS A 137 -0.20 21.83 -3.57
CA LYS A 137 -1.18 22.39 -2.63
C LYS A 137 -2.51 21.64 -2.62
N THR A 138 -2.90 21.10 -3.78
CA THR A 138 -4.20 20.45 -3.97
C THR A 138 -4.08 18.96 -3.73
N LYS A 139 -4.77 18.51 -2.68
CA LYS A 139 -4.92 17.10 -2.36
C LYS A 139 -5.89 16.43 -3.34
N ILE A 140 -5.48 15.31 -3.91
CA ILE A 140 -6.36 14.37 -4.60
C ILE A 140 -6.97 13.47 -3.53
N THR A 141 -8.30 13.39 -3.53
CA THR A 141 -9.06 12.44 -2.72
C THR A 141 -10.13 11.85 -3.62
N SER A 142 -10.02 10.60 -4.01
CA SER A 142 -10.99 9.99 -4.94
C SER A 142 -11.04 8.49 -4.84
N GLN A 143 -12.24 7.92 -4.99
CA GLN A 143 -12.39 6.50 -5.31
C GLN A 143 -12.00 6.27 -6.76
N VAL A 144 -11.29 5.16 -7.00
CA VAL A 144 -10.77 4.82 -8.30
C VAL A 144 -11.01 3.37 -8.66
N LYS A 145 -11.13 3.12 -9.97
CA LYS A 145 -10.95 1.80 -10.56
C LYS A 145 -9.75 1.84 -11.48
N ALA A 146 -8.95 0.79 -11.45
CA ALA A 146 -7.76 0.66 -12.25
C ALA A 146 -7.57 -0.77 -12.73
N HIS A 147 -6.88 -0.93 -13.85
CA HIS A 147 -6.34 -2.21 -14.26
C HIS A 147 -4.82 -2.15 -14.21
N LEU A 148 -4.20 -3.31 -14.09
CA LEU A 148 -2.77 -3.42 -14.23
C LEU A 148 -2.33 -2.95 -15.62
N GLU A 149 -1.39 -2.00 -15.68
CA GLU A 149 -0.79 -1.56 -16.93
C GLU A 149 0.01 -2.71 -17.56
N LYS A 150 -0.05 -2.83 -18.88
CA LYS A 150 0.59 -3.96 -19.57
C LYS A 150 2.11 -3.87 -19.39
N ASN A 151 2.66 -4.81 -18.65
CA ASN A 151 4.10 -4.93 -18.40
C ASN A 151 4.54 -6.40 -18.58
N PRO A 152 5.84 -6.65 -18.86
CA PRO A 152 6.34 -8.01 -19.10
C PRO A 152 6.70 -8.78 -17.82
N PHE A 153 6.62 -8.16 -16.64
CA PHE A 153 7.21 -8.70 -15.41
C PHE A 153 6.19 -9.32 -14.46
N PHE A 154 5.04 -8.67 -14.29
CA PHE A 154 3.96 -9.10 -13.42
C PHE A 154 2.67 -9.24 -14.25
N PRO A 155 2.19 -10.46 -14.52
CA PRO A 155 0.91 -10.68 -15.16
C PRO A 155 -0.21 -10.76 -14.12
N SER A 156 -1.20 -9.88 -14.22
CA SER A 156 -2.48 -10.02 -13.50
C SER A 156 -3.64 -9.64 -14.40
N LYS A 157 -4.79 -10.28 -14.16
CA LYS A 157 -6.07 -9.91 -14.77
C LYS A 157 -7.00 -9.18 -13.78
N GLY A 158 -6.52 -8.92 -12.56
CA GLY A 158 -7.30 -8.28 -11.52
C GLY A 158 -7.53 -6.81 -11.83
N GLU A 159 -8.80 -6.43 -11.96
CA GLU A 159 -9.20 -5.04 -11.73
C GLU A 159 -9.02 -4.72 -10.24
N VAL A 160 -8.61 -3.48 -9.97
CA VAL A 160 -8.40 -2.95 -8.64
C VAL A 160 -9.39 -1.81 -8.44
N GLU A 161 -10.27 -1.96 -7.46
CA GLU A 161 -11.02 -0.85 -6.87
C GLU A 161 -10.30 -0.39 -5.60
N GLY A 162 -10.12 0.93 -5.46
CA GLY A 162 -9.38 1.52 -4.36
C GLY A 162 -9.64 3.01 -4.23
N TYR A 163 -8.71 3.71 -3.59
CA TYR A 163 -8.81 5.16 -3.45
C TYR A 163 -7.44 5.84 -3.41
N GLU A 164 -7.42 7.09 -3.86
CA GLU A 164 -6.28 8.00 -3.80
C GLU A 164 -6.50 9.01 -2.68
N ILE A 165 -5.47 9.31 -1.88
CA ILE A 165 -5.49 10.37 -0.85
C ILE A 165 -4.11 11.03 -0.71
N HIS A 166 -3.70 11.83 -1.69
CA HIS A 166 -2.32 12.35 -1.76
C HIS A 166 -2.22 13.76 -2.35
N THR A 167 -1.19 14.49 -1.94
CA THR A 167 -0.76 15.79 -2.50
C THR A 167 0.33 15.60 -3.56
N GLY A 168 1.09 14.50 -3.50
CA GLY A 168 2.17 14.20 -4.43
C GLY A 168 1.71 14.02 -5.88
N ARG A 169 2.57 14.44 -6.81
CA ARG A 169 2.51 14.15 -8.25
C ARG A 169 3.85 13.56 -8.66
N THR A 170 3.85 12.28 -8.98
CA THR A 170 5.06 11.57 -9.41
C THR A 170 5.17 11.57 -10.93
N ARG A 171 6.35 11.89 -11.44
CA ARG A 171 6.69 11.77 -12.87
C ARG A 171 7.75 10.70 -13.02
N LEU A 172 7.45 9.69 -13.83
CA LEU A 172 8.39 8.64 -14.22
C LEU A 172 9.33 9.15 -15.30
N SER A 173 10.60 8.75 -15.21
CA SER A 173 11.56 8.88 -16.31
C SER A 173 11.37 7.75 -17.33
N ARG A 174 12.14 7.79 -18.43
CA ARG A 174 12.07 6.75 -19.47
C ARG A 174 12.56 5.41 -18.93
N GLY A 175 11.87 4.33 -19.29
CA GLY A 175 12.27 2.96 -18.95
C GLY A 175 11.56 2.38 -17.72
N ILE A 176 10.83 3.20 -16.96
CA ILE A 176 9.92 2.74 -15.92
C ILE A 176 8.51 2.66 -16.48
N TYR A 177 7.80 1.58 -16.18
CA TYR A 177 6.41 1.40 -16.60
C TYR A 177 5.48 1.85 -15.47
N PRO A 178 4.37 2.54 -15.78
CA PRO A 178 3.29 2.67 -14.80
C PRO A 178 2.86 1.29 -14.29
N PHE A 179 2.45 1.20 -13.04
CA PHE A 179 1.97 -0.08 -12.50
C PHE A 179 0.48 -0.28 -12.82
N PHE A 180 -0.29 0.80 -12.78
CA PHE A 180 -1.71 0.80 -13.02
C PHE A 180 -2.11 1.86 -14.05
N ARG A 181 -3.24 1.60 -14.71
CA ARG A 181 -4.00 2.59 -15.46
C ARG A 181 -5.34 2.79 -14.79
N ILE A 182 -5.56 3.96 -14.23
CA ILE A 182 -6.83 4.36 -13.62
C ILE A 182 -7.82 4.68 -14.74
N THR A 183 -8.94 3.96 -14.76
CA THR A 183 -10.00 4.04 -15.77
C THR A 183 -11.23 4.79 -15.27
N GLU A 184 -11.43 4.84 -13.96
CA GLU A 184 -12.52 5.60 -13.34
C GLU A 184 -12.02 6.40 -12.13
N ARG A 185 -12.52 7.63 -11.99
CA ARG A 185 -12.39 8.46 -10.79
C ARG A 185 -13.75 9.05 -10.45
N PHE A 186 -14.26 8.79 -9.23
CA PHE A 186 -15.63 9.15 -8.84
C PHE A 186 -16.71 8.69 -9.83
N SER A 187 -16.57 7.46 -10.32
CA SER A 187 -17.46 6.87 -11.34
C SER A 187 -17.52 7.66 -12.65
N GLN A 188 -16.53 8.53 -12.90
CA GLN A 188 -16.34 9.19 -14.19
C GLN A 188 -15.17 8.53 -14.92
N PRO A 189 -15.31 8.26 -16.23
CA PRO A 189 -14.23 7.67 -17.01
C PRO A 189 -13.05 8.63 -17.10
N VAL A 190 -11.86 8.10 -16.86
CA VAL A 190 -10.57 8.80 -16.96
C VAL A 190 -9.54 7.87 -17.59
N ASP A 191 -8.38 8.41 -17.94
CA ASP A 191 -7.27 7.65 -18.49
C ASP A 191 -5.96 8.19 -17.91
N ILE A 192 -5.59 7.68 -16.74
CA ILE A 192 -4.50 8.22 -15.91
C ILE A 192 -3.53 7.11 -15.54
N GLU A 193 -2.24 7.36 -15.71
CA GLU A 193 -1.16 6.47 -15.25
C GLU A 193 -0.98 6.61 -13.75
N ASP A 194 -0.84 5.48 -13.06
CA ASP A 194 -0.48 5.43 -11.65
C ASP A 194 0.65 4.45 -11.36
N GLY A 195 1.44 4.80 -10.36
CA GLY A 195 2.44 3.91 -9.82
C GLY A 195 3.63 3.68 -10.74
N ALA A 196 4.39 2.64 -10.41
CA ALA A 196 5.60 2.26 -11.12
C ALA A 196 5.90 0.77 -10.91
N ILE A 197 6.47 0.13 -11.93
CA ILE A 197 7.17 -1.14 -11.83
C ILE A 197 8.54 -0.99 -12.51
N ASP A 198 9.60 -1.45 -11.84
CA ASP A 198 10.95 -1.46 -12.42
C ASP A 198 11.06 -2.46 -13.58
N ASP A 199 12.17 -2.39 -14.30
CA ASP A 199 12.47 -3.24 -15.47
C ASP A 199 12.88 -4.68 -15.11
N GLU A 200 12.78 -5.05 -13.83
CA GLU A 200 13.00 -6.40 -13.32
C GLU A 200 11.79 -6.95 -12.54
N GLY A 201 10.71 -6.17 -12.38
CA GLY A 201 9.53 -6.56 -11.60
C GLY A 201 9.79 -6.79 -10.11
N ARG A 202 10.79 -6.13 -9.54
CA ARG A 202 11.14 -6.23 -8.11
C ARG A 202 10.60 -5.06 -7.31
N ILE A 203 10.54 -3.88 -7.89
CA ILE A 203 10.16 -2.65 -7.21
C ILE A 203 8.82 -2.16 -7.75
N PHE A 204 7.86 -1.99 -6.85
CA PHE A 204 6.49 -1.59 -7.14
C PHE A 204 6.15 -0.32 -6.38
N GLY A 205 5.40 0.57 -7.01
CA GLY A 205 4.87 1.79 -6.41
C GLY A 205 3.44 2.06 -6.89
N THR A 206 2.59 2.64 -6.04
CA THR A 206 1.24 3.09 -6.43
C THR A 206 0.72 4.14 -5.46
N TYR A 207 -0.14 5.06 -5.93
CA TYR A 207 -0.93 5.93 -5.05
C TYR A 207 -2.25 5.31 -4.60
N ILE A 208 -2.65 4.19 -5.21
CA ILE A 208 -3.91 3.51 -4.91
C ILE A 208 -3.75 2.77 -3.58
N HIS A 209 -4.57 3.14 -2.61
CA HIS A 209 -4.74 2.42 -1.35
C HIS A 209 -5.79 1.30 -1.50
N GLY A 210 -5.71 0.27 -0.64
CA GLY A 210 -6.64 -0.85 -0.65
C GLY A 210 -6.45 -1.85 -1.80
N ILE A 211 -5.32 -1.83 -2.51
CA ILE A 211 -5.08 -2.74 -3.64
C ILE A 211 -5.25 -4.22 -3.26
N PHE A 212 -4.90 -4.59 -2.02
CA PHE A 212 -5.03 -5.94 -1.52
C PHE A 212 -6.45 -6.32 -1.09
N ASP A 213 -7.40 -5.39 -1.00
CA ASP A 213 -8.83 -5.74 -0.83
C ASP A 213 -9.36 -6.52 -2.05
N ASN A 214 -8.73 -6.33 -3.20
CA ASN A 214 -9.10 -6.95 -4.47
C ASN A 214 -8.53 -8.37 -4.55
N GLN A 215 -9.39 -9.36 -4.28
CA GLN A 215 -9.00 -10.77 -4.15
C GLN A 215 -8.19 -11.32 -5.34
N VAL A 216 -8.58 -10.98 -6.58
CA VAL A 216 -7.87 -11.44 -7.79
C VAL A 216 -6.46 -10.85 -7.84
N PHE A 217 -6.33 -9.53 -7.67
CA PHE A 217 -5.03 -8.86 -7.65
C PHE A 217 -4.16 -9.39 -6.49
N ARG A 218 -4.69 -9.47 -5.28
CA ARG A 218 -3.98 -10.00 -4.11
C ARG A 218 -3.47 -11.42 -4.36
N ARG A 219 -4.30 -12.30 -4.92
CA ARG A 219 -3.92 -13.67 -5.24
C ARG A 219 -2.81 -13.72 -6.29
N ASP A 220 -2.95 -12.96 -7.37
CA ASP A 220 -1.97 -12.89 -8.44
C ASP A 220 -0.62 -12.36 -7.91
N PHE A 221 -0.65 -11.31 -7.08
CA PHE A 221 0.54 -10.74 -6.45
C PHE A 221 1.23 -11.74 -5.51
N LEU A 222 0.47 -12.44 -4.65
CA LEU A 222 1.03 -13.48 -3.79
C LEU A 222 1.56 -14.67 -4.60
N ASN A 223 0.89 -15.05 -5.70
CA ASN A 223 1.37 -16.10 -6.59
C ASN A 223 2.66 -15.71 -7.31
N TYR A 224 2.81 -14.44 -7.67
CA TYR A 224 4.06 -13.91 -8.18
C TYR A 224 5.20 -14.09 -7.15
N LEU A 225 4.96 -13.75 -5.88
CA LEU A 225 5.93 -14.00 -4.80
C LEU A 225 6.26 -15.49 -4.66
N ARG A 226 5.25 -16.38 -4.63
CA ARG A 226 5.43 -17.84 -4.57
C ARG A 226 6.32 -18.35 -5.71
N GLN A 227 6.03 -17.95 -6.94
CA GLN A 227 6.77 -18.38 -8.12
C GLN A 227 8.23 -17.92 -8.07
N THR A 228 8.48 -16.68 -7.64
CA THR A 228 9.86 -16.16 -7.51
C THR A 228 10.68 -16.93 -6.46
N LYS A 229 10.01 -17.61 -5.52
CA LYS A 229 10.61 -18.49 -4.50
C LYS A 229 10.68 -19.97 -4.93
N GLY A 230 10.23 -20.30 -6.14
CA GLY A 230 10.15 -21.69 -6.63
C GLY A 230 9.00 -22.50 -6.02
N LEU A 231 8.00 -21.84 -5.44
CA LEU A 231 6.80 -22.49 -4.91
C LEU A 231 5.69 -22.57 -5.97
N SER A 232 4.86 -23.61 -5.88
CA SER A 232 3.68 -23.73 -6.72
C SER A 232 2.68 -22.60 -6.43
N PRO A 233 2.04 -22.02 -7.47
CA PRO A 233 0.95 -21.08 -7.28
C PRO A 233 -0.22 -21.71 -6.53
N TYR A 234 -0.93 -20.87 -5.77
CA TYR A 234 -2.14 -21.22 -5.05
C TYR A 234 -3.36 -20.88 -5.91
N PHE A 235 -4.25 -21.86 -6.14
CA PHE A 235 -5.38 -21.73 -7.06
C PHE A 235 -6.76 -21.81 -6.38
N SER A 236 -6.83 -22.01 -5.07
CA SER A 236 -8.12 -22.07 -4.39
C SER A 236 -8.75 -20.68 -4.32
N TYR A 237 -9.92 -20.52 -4.94
CA TYR A 237 -10.77 -19.33 -4.84
C TYR A 237 -11.78 -19.41 -3.68
N GLN A 238 -11.62 -20.34 -2.73
CA GLN A 238 -12.62 -20.53 -1.66
C GLN A 238 -12.33 -19.71 -0.40
N LYS A 239 -13.01 -18.58 -0.30
CA LYS A 239 -14.02 -18.20 0.71
C LYS A 239 -14.20 -16.69 0.60
N VAL A 240 -15.46 -16.25 0.43
CA VAL A 240 -16.03 -14.90 0.62
C VAL A 240 -15.03 -13.76 0.47
N SER A 241 -15.19 -12.90 -0.55
CA SER A 241 -14.29 -11.75 -0.72
C SER A 241 -14.16 -10.97 0.59
N PHE A 242 -12.93 -10.59 0.98
CA PHE A 242 -12.66 -9.80 2.19
C PHE A 242 -13.62 -8.61 2.30
N ARG A 243 -13.90 -7.98 1.15
CA ARG A 243 -14.91 -6.96 0.98
C ARG A 243 -16.29 -7.38 1.49
N GLU A 244 -16.83 -8.53 1.08
CA GLU A 244 -18.11 -9.03 1.58
C GLU A 244 -18.11 -9.32 3.08
N GLN A 245 -16.98 -9.72 3.67
CA GLN A 245 -16.87 -9.92 5.11
C GLN A 245 -16.85 -8.58 5.85
N ARG A 246 -16.07 -7.62 5.35
CA ARG A 246 -16.00 -6.25 5.89
C ARG A 246 -17.32 -5.51 5.75
N GLU A 247 -17.98 -5.60 4.60
CA GLU A 247 -19.33 -5.05 4.36
C GLU A 247 -20.34 -5.66 5.34
N ARG A 248 -20.27 -6.98 5.62
CA ARG A 248 -21.11 -7.61 6.64
C ARG A 248 -20.86 -7.06 8.05
N GLU A 249 -19.60 -6.81 8.44
CA GLU A 249 -19.31 -6.20 9.74
C GLU A 249 -19.75 -4.73 9.80
N TYR A 250 -19.57 -3.96 8.73
CA TYR A 250 -20.11 -2.61 8.63
C TYR A 250 -21.63 -2.58 8.70
N ASP A 251 -22.33 -3.51 8.06
CA ASP A 251 -23.79 -3.64 8.13
C ASP A 251 -24.27 -4.02 9.53
N LYS A 252 -23.53 -4.89 10.24
CA LYS A 252 -23.81 -5.19 11.66
C LYS A 252 -23.65 -3.93 12.52
N LEU A 253 -22.56 -3.18 12.35
CA LEU A 253 -22.32 -1.95 13.10
C LEU A 253 -23.40 -0.90 12.79
N ALA A 254 -23.68 -0.67 11.51
CA ALA A 254 -24.74 0.23 11.07
C ALA A 254 -26.11 -0.18 11.61
N SER A 255 -26.40 -1.47 11.67
CA SER A 255 -27.65 -1.98 12.26
C SER A 255 -27.71 -1.75 13.77
N LEU A 256 -26.59 -1.94 14.48
CA LEU A 256 -26.49 -1.65 15.91
C LEU A 256 -26.70 -0.16 16.19
N VAL A 257 -26.07 0.72 15.42
CA VAL A 257 -26.26 2.17 15.51
C VAL A 257 -27.72 2.54 15.26
N ARG A 258 -28.32 2.05 14.16
CA ARG A 258 -29.73 2.31 13.83
C ARG A 258 -30.71 1.79 14.89
N LYS A 259 -30.38 0.70 15.59
CA LYS A 259 -31.21 0.13 16.65
C LYS A 259 -31.13 0.93 17.96
N ASN A 260 -30.00 1.55 18.25
CA ASN A 260 -29.75 2.21 19.54
C ASN A 260 -29.84 3.73 19.50
N LEU A 261 -29.88 4.34 18.31
CA LEU A 261 -30.02 5.79 18.15
C LEU A 261 -31.32 6.16 17.44
N ASP A 262 -31.88 7.33 17.79
CA ASP A 262 -33.00 7.93 17.07
C ASP A 262 -32.50 8.53 15.74
N MET A 263 -32.45 7.69 14.71
CA MET A 263 -31.99 8.09 13.39
C MET A 263 -32.83 9.21 12.78
N LYS A 264 -34.14 9.30 13.11
CA LYS A 264 -34.99 10.40 12.61
C LYS A 264 -34.51 11.74 13.14
N LYS A 265 -34.12 11.78 14.42
CA LYS A 265 -33.59 13.00 15.05
C LYS A 265 -32.22 13.37 14.49
N ILE A 266 -31.36 12.38 14.24
CA ILE A 266 -30.04 12.60 13.61
C ILE A 266 -30.20 13.15 12.19
N TYR A 267 -31.05 12.56 11.35
CA TYR A 267 -31.30 13.07 9.99
C TYR A 267 -31.86 14.49 10.00
N LYS A 268 -32.78 14.79 10.92
CA LYS A 268 -33.28 16.16 11.12
C LYS A 268 -32.17 17.15 11.51
N ILE A 269 -31.20 16.75 12.35
CA ILE A 269 -30.03 17.58 12.70
C ILE A 269 -29.12 17.78 11.46
N MET A 270 -28.97 16.75 10.64
CA MET A 270 -28.18 16.79 9.40
C MET A 270 -28.87 17.54 8.25
N GLY A 271 -30.15 17.90 8.40
CA GLY A 271 -30.94 18.54 7.33
C GLY A 271 -31.39 17.58 6.23
N LEU A 272 -31.46 16.28 6.53
CA LEU A 272 -31.96 15.20 5.66
C LEU A 272 -33.40 14.81 6.00
#